data_AF-A0A382I830-F1
#
_entry.id   AF-A0A382I830-F1
#
_cell.length_a   1.000
_cell.length_b   1.000
_cell.length_c   1.000
_cell.angle_alpha   90.00
_cell.angle_beta   90.00
_cell.angle_gamma   90.00
#
_symmetry.space_group_name_H-M   'P 1'
#
loop_
_entity.id
_entity.type
_entity.pdbx_description
1 polymer ?
#
loop_
_entity_poly.entity_id
_entity_poly.type
_entity_poly.pdbx_seq_one_letter_code
_entity_poly.pdbx_strand_id
1 'polypeptide(L)'
;MPFVYGADDSESWTSVSFEKKLPNSLRLEFEQELRLDDQLSTFKQTFSELSLSYKVFDGLSFQIPYRYSTYENKIKQRLSIGGSYKYSFKPLS
;
A
#
# COMPACT_ATOMS: atom_id res chain seq x y z
N MET A 1 -20.74 26.06 -23.65
CA MET A 1 -19.95 25.82 -22.43
C MET A 1 -19.70 24.34 -22.34
N PRO A 2 -18.45 23.82 -22.48
CA PRO A 2 -18.22 22.41 -22.24
C PRO A 2 -18.17 22.18 -20.72
N PHE A 3 -19.04 21.32 -20.22
CA PHE A 3 -18.91 20.73 -18.88
C PHE A 3 -17.64 19.86 -18.89
N VAL A 4 -16.61 20.29 -18.16
CA VAL A 4 -15.42 19.46 -17.92
C VAL A 4 -15.78 18.44 -16.85
N TYR A 5 -16.30 17.29 -17.27
CA TYR A 5 -16.45 16.12 -16.40
C TYR A 5 -15.04 15.60 -16.06
N GLY A 6 -14.60 15.85 -14.82
CA GLY A 6 -13.31 15.38 -14.29
C GLY A 6 -12.42 16.44 -13.65
N ALA A 7 -12.86 17.70 -13.58
CA ALA A 7 -12.08 18.78 -12.95
C ALA A 7 -12.15 18.80 -11.41
N ASP A 8 -13.05 18.04 -10.80
CA ASP A 8 -13.46 18.23 -9.39
C ASP A 8 -13.41 16.95 -8.53
N ASP A 9 -12.65 15.93 -8.94
CA ASP A 9 -12.38 14.73 -8.11
C ASP A 9 -10.88 14.73 -7.72
N SER A 10 -10.41 15.84 -7.16
CA SER A 10 -9.02 15.96 -6.70
C SER A 10 -8.84 15.28 -5.34
N GLU A 11 -8.53 13.99 -5.36
CA GLU A 11 -8.13 13.25 -4.16
C GLU A 11 -6.66 13.55 -3.80
N SER A 12 -6.43 13.86 -2.53
CA SER A 12 -5.09 13.95 -1.94
C SER A 12 -4.89 12.81 -0.95
N TRP A 13 -3.76 12.13 -1.03
CA TRP A 13 -3.38 11.09 -0.07
C TRP A 13 -2.04 11.40 0.56
N THR A 14 -1.96 11.15 1.87
CA THR A 14 -0.74 11.25 2.64
C THR A 14 -0.51 9.90 3.31
N SER A 15 0.60 9.24 3.00
CA SER A 15 0.98 7.97 3.61
C SER A 15 2.25 8.09 4.43
N VAL A 16 2.28 7.35 5.53
CA VAL A 16 3.44 7.19 6.40
C VAL A 16 3.69 5.70 6.55
N SER A 17 4.85 5.24 6.13
CA SER A 17 5.25 3.83 6.18
C SER A 17 6.49 3.64 7.05
N PHE A 18 6.43 2.67 7.95
CA PHE A 18 7.54 2.24 8.78
C PHE A 18 7.96 0.84 8.36
N GLU A 19 9.22 0.70 7.95
CA GLU A 19 9.82 -0.59 7.62
C GLU A 19 10.76 -1.03 8.75
N LYS A 20 10.66 -2.29 9.18
CA LYS A 20 11.63 -2.94 10.06
C LYS A 20 12.10 -4.25 9.46
N LYS A 21 13.38 -4.31 9.11
CA LYS A 21 14.06 -5.54 8.73
C LYS A 21 14.40 -6.33 10.00
N LEU A 22 14.01 -7.59 10.02
CA LEU A 22 14.25 -8.54 11.11
C LEU A 22 15.29 -9.57 10.67
N PRO A 23 15.90 -10.30 11.63
CA PRO A 23 16.71 -11.48 11.32
C PRO A 23 15.92 -12.51 10.49
N ASN A 24 16.64 -13.40 9.82
CA ASN A 24 16.07 -14.47 8.98
C ASN A 24 15.28 -13.97 7.76
N SER A 25 15.72 -12.88 7.12
CA SER A 25 15.12 -12.36 5.88
C SER A 25 13.64 -11.97 6.00
N LEU A 26 13.17 -11.75 7.23
CA LEU A 26 11.84 -11.24 7.54
C LEU A 26 11.84 -9.72 7.51
N ARG A 27 10.76 -9.14 7.01
CA ARG A 27 10.51 -7.70 6.98
C ARG A 27 9.09 -7.46 7.48
N LEU A 28 8.97 -6.62 8.48
CA LEU A 28 7.70 -6.08 8.93
C LEU A 28 7.56 -4.68 8.37
N GLU A 29 6.38 -4.37 7.87
CA GLU A 29 6.06 -3.05 7.34
C GLU A 29 4.69 -2.64 7.88
N PHE A 30 4.62 -1.42 8.39
CA PHE A 30 3.37 -0.81 8.85
C PHE A 30 3.16 0.48 8.06
N GLU A 31 2.02 0.59 7.40
CA GLU A 31 1.65 1.75 6.60
C GLU A 31 0.36 2.36 7.16
N GLN A 32 0.33 3.67 7.29
CA GLN A 32 -0.86 4.45 7.57
C GLN A 32 -1.07 5.45 6.44
N GLU A 33 -2.19 5.37 5.73
CA GLU A 33 -2.58 6.36 4.70
C GLU A 33 -3.83 7.09 5.14
N LEU A 34 -3.81 8.41 5.01
CA LEU A 34 -4.96 9.30 5.12
C LEU A 34 -5.32 9.80 3.72
N ARG A 35 -6.57 9.63 3.30
CA ARG A 35 -7.07 10.16 2.05
C ARG A 35 -8.16 11.20 2.29
N LEU A 36 -7.97 12.34 1.66
CA LEU A 36 -8.85 13.50 1.69
C LEU A 36 -9.32 13.81 0.27
N ASP A 37 -10.53 14.32 0.16
CA ASP A 37 -11.11 14.81 -1.09
C ASP A 37 -11.16 16.34 -1.07
N ASP A 38 -11.43 16.93 -2.24
CA ASP A 38 -11.84 18.34 -2.37
C ASP A 38 -10.82 19.31 -1.71
N GLN A 39 -9.57 19.27 -2.18
CA GLN A 39 -8.47 20.11 -1.67
C GLN A 39 -8.18 19.97 -0.16
N LEU A 40 -8.23 18.74 0.38
CA LEU A 40 -8.01 18.43 1.81
C LEU A 40 -9.20 18.81 2.73
N SER A 41 -10.35 19.19 2.17
CA SER A 41 -11.48 19.69 2.94
C SER A 41 -12.35 18.58 3.53
N THR A 42 -12.46 17.43 2.84
CA THR A 42 -13.36 16.34 3.25
C THR A 42 -12.57 15.05 3.49
N PHE A 43 -12.79 14.42 4.66
CA PHE A 43 -12.21 13.11 4.94
C PHE A 43 -12.90 12.00 4.15
N LYS A 44 -12.13 11.26 3.34
CA LYS A 44 -12.68 10.19 2.48
C LYS A 44 -12.47 8.80 3.07
N GLN A 45 -11.23 8.48 3.41
CA GLN A 45 -10.87 7.19 4.01
C GLN A 45 -9.51 7.29 4.70
N THR A 46 -9.28 6.40 5.66
CA THR A 46 -7.95 6.13 6.21
C THR A 46 -7.73 4.63 6.21
N PHE A 47 -6.50 4.17 5.99
CA PHE A 47 -6.19 2.77 6.18
C PHE A 47 -4.89 2.59 6.94
N SER A 48 -4.86 1.52 7.71
CA SER A 48 -3.67 0.99 8.36
C SER A 48 -3.39 -0.38 7.74
N GLU A 49 -2.21 -0.58 7.18
CA GLU A 49 -1.75 -1.86 6.65
C GLU A 49 -0.57 -2.38 7.46
N LEU A 50 -0.63 -3.65 7.86
CA LEU A 50 0.49 -4.38 8.41
C LEU A 50 0.87 -5.47 7.43
N SER A 51 2.13 -5.46 7.00
CA SER A 51 2.65 -6.35 5.97
C SER A 51 3.83 -7.14 6.52
N LEU A 52 3.70 -8.47 6.52
CA LEU A 52 4.78 -9.38 6.81
C LEU A 52 5.36 -9.91 5.49
N SER A 53 6.63 -9.65 5.25
CA SER A 53 7.34 -10.12 4.07
C SER A 53 8.48 -11.06 4.45
N TYR A 54 8.69 -12.10 3.66
CA TYR A 54 9.77 -13.07 3.82
C TYR A 54 10.50 -13.23 2.48
N LYS A 55 11.80 -12.92 2.48
CA LYS A 55 12.66 -13.17 1.32
C LYS A 55 13.23 -14.59 1.42
N VAL A 56 12.80 -15.45 0.50
CA VAL A 56 13.21 -16.86 0.46
C VAL A 56 14.62 -16.99 -0.12
N PHE A 57 14.88 -16.33 -1.25
CA PHE A 57 16.19 -16.24 -1.89
C PHE A 57 16.27 -14.98 -2.75
N ASP A 58 17.45 -14.68 -3.30
CA ASP A 58 17.64 -13.55 -4.21
C ASP A 58 16.76 -13.71 -5.46
N GLY A 59 15.66 -12.96 -5.49
CA GLY A 59 14.67 -13.00 -6.56
C GLY A 59 13.27 -13.39 -6.09
N LEU A 60 13.10 -14.29 -5.10
CA LEU A 60 11.79 -14.73 -4.62
C LEU A 60 11.46 -14.17 -3.23
N SER A 61 10.31 -13.51 -3.11
CA SER A 61 9.74 -13.05 -1.84
C SER A 61 8.26 -13.37 -1.73
N PHE A 62 7.83 -13.68 -0.51
CA PHE A 62 6.41 -13.80 -0.14
C PHE A 62 6.02 -12.64 0.76
N GLN A 63 4.77 -12.20 0.66
CA GLN A 63 4.21 -11.13 1.48
C GLN A 63 2.77 -11.46 1.88
N ILE A 64 2.43 -11.11 3.12
CA ILE A 64 1.10 -11.24 3.69
C ILE A 64 0.69 -9.87 4.26
N PRO A 65 0.04 -9.02 3.45
CA PRO A 65 -0.54 -7.77 3.92
C PRO A 65 -1.91 -7.99 4.57
N TYR A 66 -2.09 -7.41 5.74
CA TYR A 66 -3.37 -7.24 6.42
C TYR A 66 -3.71 -5.76 6.48
N ARG A 67 -4.77 -5.35 5.78
CA ARG A 67 -5.22 -3.96 5.71
C ARG A 67 -6.54 -3.78 6.46
N TYR A 68 -6.55 -2.77 7.31
CA TYR A 68 -7.72 -2.25 7.99
C TYR A 68 -8.04 -0.86 7.43
N SER A 69 -9.18 -0.72 6.76
CA SER A 69 -9.60 0.55 6.13
C SER A 69 -10.87 1.06 6.81
N THR A 70 -10.79 2.28 7.34
CA THR A 70 -11.92 3.00 7.92
C THR A 70 -12.39 4.06 6.93
N TYR A 71 -13.63 3.93 6.51
CA TYR A 71 -14.39 4.93 5.77
C TYR A 71 -15.36 5.60 6.74
N GLU A 72 -15.85 6.77 6.37
CA GLU A 72 -16.81 7.55 7.18
C GLU A 72 -17.97 6.69 7.72
N ASN A 73 -18.50 5.76 6.91
CA ASN A 73 -19.66 4.93 7.26
C ASN A 73 -19.39 3.44 7.40
N LYS A 74 -18.15 2.97 7.21
CA LYS A 74 -17.86 1.53 7.22
C LYS A 74 -16.41 1.21 7.53
N ILE A 75 -16.22 0.09 8.19
CA ILE A 75 -14.91 -0.53 8.38
C ILE A 75 -14.80 -1.70 7.41
N LYS A 76 -13.65 -1.81 6.72
CA LYS A 76 -13.30 -2.93 5.85
C LYS A 76 -12.00 -3.56 6.32
N GLN A 77 -11.95 -4.89 6.31
CA GLN A 77 -10.75 -5.67 6.57
C GLN A 77 -10.40 -6.45 5.32
N ARG A 78 -9.12 -6.48 4.96
CA ARG A 78 -8.62 -7.27 3.84
C ARG A 78 -7.34 -7.99 4.25
N LEU A 79 -7.39 -9.32 4.21
CA LEU A 79 -6.20 -10.16 4.25
C LEU A 79 -5.85 -10.55 2.82
N SER A 80 -4.59 -10.38 2.42
CA SER A 80 -4.10 -10.86 1.12
C SER A 80 -2.83 -11.67 1.29
N ILE A 81 -2.50 -12.47 0.28
CA ILE A 81 -1.23 -13.20 0.17
C ILE A 81 -0.68 -12.92 -1.22
N GLY A 82 0.60 -12.61 -1.29
CA GLY A 82 1.30 -12.34 -2.54
C GLY A 82 2.69 -12.99 -2.56
N GLY A 83 3.15 -13.32 -3.76
CA GLY A 83 4.52 -13.72 -4.02
C GLY A 83 5.05 -12.94 -5.22
N SER A 84 6.32 -12.56 -5.16
CA SER A 84 7.00 -11.87 -6.25
C SER A 84 8.30 -12.60 -6.60
N TYR A 85 8.51 -12.79 -7.90
CA TYR A 85 9.73 -13.36 -8.45
C TYR A 85 10.36 -12.35 -9.41
N LYS A 86 11.59 -11.92 -9.11
CA LYS A 86 12.37 -11.04 -9.95
C LYS A 86 13.59 -11.79 -10.49
N TYR A 87 13.62 -11.97 -11.80
CA TYR A 87 14.78 -12.49 -12.52
C TYR A 87 15.54 -11.35 -13.18
N SER A 88 16.86 -11.31 -13.01
CA SER A 88 17.73 -10.36 -13.70
C SER A 88 18.58 -11.11 -14.72
N PHE A 89 18.39 -10.80 -16.01
CA PHE A 89 19.30 -11.28 -17.04
C PHE A 89 20.68 -10.65 -16.82
N LYS A 90 21.73 -11.46 -16.86
CA LYS A 90 23.09 -10.91 -16.97
C LYS A 90 23.22 -10.30 -18.37
N PRO A 91 23.78 -9.09 -18.52
CA PRO A 91 24.02 -8.54 -19.84
C PRO A 91 24.90 -9.52 -20.62
N LEU A 92 24.45 -9.87 -21.83
CA LEU A 92 25.27 -10.60 -22.79
C LEU A 92 26.43 -9.68 -23.18
N SER A 93 27.65 -10.13 -22.91
CA SER A 93 28.88 -9.42 -23.24
C SER A 93 29.21 -9.50 -24.72
#